data_AF-A0A970WG15-F1
#
_entry.id   AF-A0A970WG15-F1
#
_cell.length_a   1.000
_cell.length_b   1.000
_cell.length_c   1.000
_cell.angle_alpha   90.00
_cell.angle_beta   90.00
_cell.angle_gamma   90.00
#
_symmetry.space_group_name_H-M   'P 1'
#
loop_
_entity.id
_entity.type
_entity.pdbx_description
1 polymer ?
#
loop_
_entity_poly.entity_id
_entity_poly.type
_entity_poly.pdbx_seq_one_letter_code
_entity_poly.pdbx_strand_id
1 'polypeptide(L)'
;MLDHLRQSLGNIQTKSYRISRSFRRAKYYAAAAIVLIVVVMFLVARFMIRLGAAPPKWSDAPSLVFFLLFLGSPIWLLPLFEYRFRLSVDPSGITFRRFFREYFWPWLAFYEGRVELKEGLRAFYWPEIRGPGASLPMELLDPEEKEEFYALCRKMWVAPPPEALPSNLVLSVSVNGLRGRSVFIDRDGIRIGSDKHATNFEWSDVLKWTVVRPERDRIDFYEATLDLPGYSVGFSRHRESKNRKVWEGASAAVVARFLEQHIPEEKTLVVSLTGRPQSLEEVEYHLTRIQRETRVLRDACLLAATVIAMCFLAGDRPQAAAFGVLAAMCVPGLWLMLRPQRQKQAEYLAIRDQLLADAGNEIPEQQ
;
A
#
# COMPACT_ATOMS: atom_id res chain seq x y z
N MET A 1 19.43 23.67 23.45
CA MET A 1 18.63 22.68 22.67
C MET A 1 17.49 23.34 21.90
N LEU A 2 16.60 24.07 22.57
CA LEU A 2 15.54 24.87 21.92
C LEU A 2 16.09 25.91 20.93
N ASP A 3 17.28 26.46 21.17
CA ASP A 3 17.90 27.43 20.27
C ASP A 3 18.36 26.83 18.94
N HIS A 4 18.85 25.58 18.95
CA HIS A 4 19.18 24.85 17.71
C HIS A 4 17.91 24.57 16.90
N LEU A 5 16.81 24.18 17.57
CA LEU A 5 15.51 24.05 16.92
C LEU A 5 15.03 25.39 16.34
N ARG A 6 15.12 26.49 17.09
CA ARG A 6 14.76 27.82 16.57
C ARG A 6 15.59 28.22 15.36
N GLN A 7 16.88 27.91 15.36
CA GLN A 7 17.76 28.20 14.23
C GLN A 7 17.43 27.33 13.00
N SER A 8 17.13 26.04 13.20
CA SER A 8 16.72 25.15 12.10
C SER A 8 15.32 25.48 11.57
N LEU A 9 14.41 25.90 12.44
CA LEU A 9 13.03 26.28 12.13
C LEU A 9 12.93 27.69 11.52
N GLY A 10 13.84 28.61 11.87
CA GLY A 10 13.86 29.98 11.35
C GLY A 10 14.05 30.06 9.83
N ASN A 11 14.57 28.99 9.22
CA ASN A 11 14.73 28.86 7.77
C ASN A 11 13.54 28.16 7.08
N ILE A 12 12.54 27.68 7.82
CA ILE A 12 11.36 27.05 7.22
C ILE A 12 10.42 28.14 6.73
N GLN A 13 10.38 28.32 5.40
CA GLN A 13 9.38 29.18 4.78
C GLN A 13 7.99 28.54 4.88
N THR A 14 6.98 29.34 5.18
CA THR A 14 5.59 28.90 5.13
C THR A 14 5.27 28.35 3.74
N LYS A 15 4.96 27.05 3.67
CA LYS A 15 4.67 26.37 2.42
C LYS A 15 3.33 25.64 2.52
N SER A 16 2.48 25.82 1.52
CA SER A 16 1.22 25.08 1.39
C SER A 16 1.34 24.05 0.28
N TYR A 17 1.10 22.78 0.62
CA TYR A 17 1.02 21.68 -0.30
C TYR A 17 -0.43 21.42 -0.73
N ARG A 18 -0.61 21.00 -2.00
CA ARG A 18 -1.93 20.76 -2.58
C ARG A 18 -2.14 19.27 -2.84
N ILE A 19 -3.41 18.88 -3.05
CA ILE A 19 -3.72 17.51 -3.50
C ILE A 19 -3.02 17.27 -4.84
N SER A 20 -2.49 16.05 -5.00
CA SER A 20 -1.81 15.61 -6.20
C SER A 20 -2.64 15.81 -7.46
N ARG A 21 -1.97 16.07 -8.59
CA ARG A 21 -2.60 16.17 -9.91
C ARG A 21 -3.32 14.89 -10.29
N SER A 22 -2.79 13.72 -9.90
CA SER A 22 -3.41 12.43 -10.20
C SER A 22 -4.75 12.27 -9.48
N PHE A 23 -4.84 12.61 -8.18
CA PHE A 23 -6.11 12.62 -7.46
C PHE A 23 -7.09 13.66 -8.02
N ARG A 24 -6.59 14.84 -8.39
CA ARG A 24 -7.40 15.88 -9.05
C ARG A 24 -7.94 15.44 -10.42
N ARG A 25 -7.21 14.61 -11.17
CA ARG A 25 -7.71 14.01 -12.42
C ARG A 25 -8.66 12.85 -12.17
N ALA A 26 -8.35 11.99 -11.18
CA ALA A 26 -9.15 10.83 -10.82
C ALA A 26 -10.60 11.21 -10.50
N LYS A 27 -10.83 12.35 -9.82
CA LYS A 27 -12.20 12.85 -9.59
C LYS A 27 -12.94 13.20 -10.88
N TYR A 28 -12.27 13.76 -11.89
CA TYR A 28 -12.90 14.08 -13.18
C TYR A 28 -13.19 12.82 -13.97
N TYR A 29 -12.29 11.82 -13.93
CA TYR A 29 -12.56 10.51 -14.51
C TYR A 29 -13.72 9.79 -13.83
N ALA A 30 -13.79 9.85 -12.49
CA ALA A 30 -14.92 9.30 -11.74
C ALA A 30 -16.24 10.00 -12.09
N ALA A 31 -16.23 11.34 -12.18
CA ALA A 31 -17.41 12.10 -12.61
C ALA A 31 -17.84 11.74 -14.05
N ALA A 32 -16.90 11.68 -14.99
CA ALA A 32 -17.17 11.27 -16.36
C ALA A 32 -17.71 9.83 -16.45
N ALA A 33 -17.15 8.90 -15.66
CA ALA A 33 -17.61 7.53 -15.59
C ALA A 33 -19.04 7.44 -15.03
N ILE A 34 -19.36 8.20 -13.98
CA ILE A 34 -20.73 8.27 -13.43
C ILE A 34 -21.71 8.80 -14.48
N VAL A 35 -21.37 9.90 -15.15
CA VAL A 35 -22.21 10.47 -16.22
C VAL A 35 -22.44 9.44 -17.33
N LEU A 36 -21.39 8.74 -17.74
CA LEU A 36 -21.48 7.71 -18.78
C LEU A 36 -22.35 6.52 -18.34
N ILE A 37 -22.21 6.05 -17.10
CA ILE A 37 -23.08 5.00 -16.52
C ILE A 37 -24.55 5.44 -16.56
N VAL A 38 -24.83 6.67 -16.15
CA VAL A 38 -26.20 7.24 -16.17
C VAL A 38 -26.75 7.29 -17.60
N VAL A 39 -25.96 7.76 -18.57
CA VAL A 39 -26.36 7.80 -19.99
C VAL A 39 -26.63 6.40 -20.53
N VAL A 40 -25.75 5.44 -20.25
CA VAL A 40 -25.93 4.04 -20.68
C VAL A 40 -27.19 3.45 -20.06
N MET A 41 -27.42 3.62 -18.76
CA MET A 41 -28.63 3.15 -18.09
C MET A 41 -29.90 3.77 -18.69
N PHE A 42 -29.88 5.08 -18.99
CA PHE A 42 -30.99 5.76 -19.63
C PHE A 42 -31.28 5.21 -21.04
N LEU A 43 -30.24 5.00 -21.84
CA LEU A 43 -30.36 4.42 -23.18
C LEU A 43 -30.90 2.98 -23.13
N VAL A 44 -30.44 2.17 -22.19
CA VAL A 44 -30.94 0.80 -21.96
C VAL A 44 -32.41 0.82 -21.57
N ALA A 45 -32.82 1.70 -20.65
CA ALA A 45 -34.23 1.84 -20.26
C ALA A 45 -35.10 2.26 -21.45
N ARG A 46 -34.66 3.25 -22.24
CA ARG A 46 -35.34 3.68 -23.47
C ARG A 46 -35.46 2.56 -24.50
N PHE A 47 -34.39 1.77 -24.67
CA PHE A 47 -34.37 0.64 -25.59
C PHE A 47 -35.34 -0.46 -25.16
N MET A 48 -35.39 -0.81 -23.87
CA MET A 48 -36.34 -1.78 -23.32
C MET A 48 -37.79 -1.35 -23.54
N ILE A 49 -38.11 -0.07 -23.31
CA ILE A 49 -39.44 0.48 -23.56
C ILE A 49 -39.81 0.36 -25.05
N ARG A 50 -38.87 0.65 -25.96
CA ARG A 50 -39.09 0.50 -27.41
C ARG A 50 -39.35 -0.94 -27.84
N LEU A 51 -38.76 -1.92 -27.14
CA LEU A 51 -39.00 -3.35 -27.40
C LEU A 51 -40.31 -3.86 -26.78
N GLY A 52 -41.12 -3.01 -26.15
CA GLY A 52 -42.36 -3.41 -25.49
C GLY A 52 -42.15 -4.17 -24.17
N ALA A 53 -40.92 -4.19 -23.65
CA ALA A 53 -40.66 -4.76 -22.33
C ALA A 53 -41.19 -3.83 -21.23
N ALA A 54 -41.68 -4.41 -20.13
CA ALA A 54 -42.09 -3.63 -18.97
C ALA A 54 -40.91 -2.75 -18.51
N PRO A 55 -41.14 -1.45 -18.26
CA PRO A 55 -40.08 -0.57 -17.78
C PRO A 55 -39.51 -1.14 -16.47
N PRO A 56 -38.19 -1.11 -16.29
CA PRO A 56 -37.60 -1.55 -15.05
C PRO A 56 -38.15 -0.72 -13.88
N LYS A 57 -38.40 -1.34 -12.72
CA LYS A 57 -38.95 -0.66 -11.53
C LYS A 57 -38.14 0.57 -11.06
N TRP A 58 -36.86 0.67 -11.44
CA TRP A 58 -36.02 1.83 -11.14
C TRP A 58 -36.20 3.00 -12.12
N SER A 59 -36.98 2.83 -13.19
CA SER A 59 -37.26 3.86 -14.20
C SER A 59 -38.50 4.70 -13.91
N ASP A 60 -39.20 4.45 -12.80
CA ASP A 60 -40.23 5.36 -12.31
C ASP A 60 -39.59 6.75 -12.10
N ALA A 61 -40.28 7.81 -12.53
CA ALA A 61 -39.74 9.17 -12.48
C ALA A 61 -39.15 9.57 -11.10
N PRO A 62 -39.77 9.20 -9.95
CA PRO A 62 -39.20 9.49 -8.64
C PRO A 62 -37.89 8.74 -8.36
N SER A 63 -37.78 7.45 -8.76
CA SER A 63 -36.56 6.66 -8.54
C SER A 63 -35.44 7.11 -9.45
N LEU A 64 -35.74 7.54 -10.68
CA LEU A 64 -34.75 8.12 -11.59
C LEU A 64 -34.18 9.44 -11.03
N VAL A 65 -35.05 10.33 -10.53
CA VAL A 65 -34.63 11.60 -9.91
C VAL A 65 -33.80 11.33 -8.65
N PHE A 66 -34.22 10.40 -7.80
CA PHE A 66 -33.47 10.03 -6.60
C PHE A 66 -32.12 9.42 -6.95
N PHE A 67 -32.06 8.57 -7.98
CA PHE A 67 -30.83 7.96 -8.48
C PHE A 67 -29.88 9.01 -9.06
N LEU A 68 -30.38 9.96 -9.85
CA LEU A 68 -29.60 11.08 -10.39
C LEU A 68 -29.09 12.03 -9.30
N LEU A 69 -29.91 12.31 -8.29
CA LEU A 69 -29.49 13.10 -7.12
C LEU A 69 -28.44 12.35 -6.31
N PHE A 70 -28.61 11.03 -6.13
CA PHE A 70 -27.69 10.21 -5.36
C PHE A 70 -26.35 9.98 -6.07
N LEU A 71 -26.33 9.74 -7.37
CA LEU A 71 -25.11 9.59 -8.18
C LEU A 71 -24.48 10.94 -8.58
N GLY A 72 -25.30 11.96 -8.78
CA GLY A 72 -24.83 13.32 -9.03
C GLY A 72 -24.27 14.01 -7.78
N SER A 73 -24.80 13.69 -6.59
CA SER A 73 -24.32 14.22 -5.29
C SER A 73 -22.81 14.10 -5.11
N PRO A 74 -22.18 12.92 -5.30
CA PRO A 74 -20.73 12.78 -5.28
C PRO A 74 -20.02 13.77 -6.21
N ILE A 75 -20.53 13.98 -7.43
CA ILE A 75 -19.95 14.92 -8.41
C ILE A 75 -19.95 16.34 -7.86
N TRP A 76 -21.03 16.77 -7.21
CA TRP A 76 -21.14 18.09 -6.59
C TRP A 76 -20.30 18.24 -5.31
N LEU A 77 -20.05 17.14 -4.60
CA LEU A 77 -19.24 17.14 -3.36
C LEU A 77 -17.73 17.02 -3.62
N LEU A 78 -17.31 16.56 -4.81
CA LEU A 78 -15.90 16.40 -5.18
C LEU A 78 -15.08 17.71 -5.16
N PRO A 79 -15.57 18.87 -5.67
CA PRO A 79 -14.89 20.16 -5.54
C PRO A 79 -14.70 20.58 -4.08
N LEU A 80 -15.71 20.32 -3.22
CA LEU A 80 -15.62 20.63 -1.81
C LEU A 80 -14.55 19.79 -1.10
N PHE A 81 -14.24 18.61 -1.61
CA PHE A 81 -13.14 17.77 -1.11
C PHE A 81 -11.77 18.42 -1.36
N GLU A 82 -11.56 19.01 -2.55
CA GLU A 82 -10.31 19.68 -2.92
C GLU A 82 -10.03 20.92 -2.07
N TYR A 83 -11.05 21.75 -1.86
CA TYR A 83 -10.92 22.94 -0.99
C TYR A 83 -10.64 22.59 0.47
N ARG A 84 -10.99 21.38 0.90
CA ARG A 84 -10.93 20.96 2.30
C ARG A 84 -9.69 20.17 2.67
N PHE A 85 -8.85 19.84 1.68
CA PHE A 85 -7.52 19.32 1.95
C PHE A 85 -6.49 20.41 1.72
N ARG A 86 -5.87 20.85 2.80
CA ARG A 86 -4.73 21.76 2.75
C ARG A 86 -3.75 21.29 3.79
N LEU A 87 -2.50 21.08 3.38
CA LEU A 87 -1.40 20.81 4.27
C LEU A 87 -0.49 22.04 4.20
N SER A 88 -0.35 22.75 5.31
CA SER A 88 0.57 23.88 5.44
C SER A 88 1.66 23.51 6.44
N VAL A 89 2.85 23.98 6.13
CA VAL A 89 4.02 23.82 6.97
C VAL A 89 4.52 25.19 7.35
N ASP A 90 4.65 25.42 8.65
CA ASP A 90 5.04 26.68 9.26
C ASP A 90 6.15 26.43 10.30
N PRO A 91 6.83 27.48 10.80
CA PRO A 91 7.87 27.32 11.82
C PRO A 91 7.37 26.70 13.13
N SER A 92 6.07 26.73 13.41
CA SER A 92 5.48 26.11 14.62
C SER A 92 5.20 24.62 14.45
N GLY A 93 4.96 24.15 13.23
CA GLY A 93 4.56 22.78 12.96
C GLY A 93 3.92 22.59 11.59
N ILE A 94 3.22 21.47 11.46
CA ILE A 94 2.46 21.09 10.29
C ILE A 94 0.99 21.23 10.65
N THR A 95 0.25 22.00 9.87
CA THR A 95 -1.20 22.09 9.98
C THR A 95 -1.80 21.40 8.78
N PHE A 96 -2.71 20.46 9.00
CA PHE A 96 -3.49 19.92 7.90
C PHE A 96 -4.98 19.94 8.19
N ARG A 97 -5.73 20.31 7.16
CA ARG A 97 -7.18 20.28 7.17
C ARG A 97 -7.65 19.01 6.48
N ARG A 98 -8.53 18.27 7.16
CA ARG A 98 -9.26 17.13 6.59
C ARG A 98 -10.74 17.40 6.78
N PHE A 99 -11.43 17.69 5.68
CA PHE A 99 -12.83 18.15 5.70
C PHE A 99 -12.99 19.47 6.46
N PHE A 100 -13.75 19.44 7.56
CA PHE A 100 -14.02 20.59 8.42
C PHE A 100 -13.12 20.63 9.65
N ARG A 101 -12.29 19.60 9.86
CA ARG A 101 -11.41 19.51 11.02
C ARG A 101 -9.99 19.89 10.62
N GLU A 102 -9.36 20.66 11.49
CA GLU A 102 -7.98 21.08 11.39
C GLU A 102 -7.18 20.35 12.46
N TYR A 103 -6.03 19.82 12.07
CA TYR A 103 -5.13 19.10 12.95
C TYR A 103 -3.77 19.79 12.91
N PHE A 104 -3.23 20.07 14.08
CA PHE A 104 -1.94 20.71 14.24
C PHE A 104 -0.92 19.71 14.81
N TRP A 105 0.25 19.66 14.19
CA TRP A 105 1.35 18.77 14.50
C TRP A 105 2.59 19.63 14.81
N PRO A 106 2.88 19.93 16.08
CA PRO A 106 4.01 20.77 16.44
C PRO A 106 5.32 20.05 16.11
N TRP A 107 6.32 20.80 15.63
CA TRP A 107 7.65 20.25 15.40
C TRP A 107 8.29 19.66 16.66
N LEU A 108 7.90 20.19 17.83
CA LEU A 108 8.33 19.66 19.11
C LEU A 108 7.97 18.18 19.29
N ALA A 109 6.81 17.72 18.78
CA ALA A 109 6.42 16.31 18.87
C ALA A 109 7.32 15.39 18.01
N PHE A 110 7.80 15.88 16.87
CA PHE A 110 8.78 15.16 16.05
C PHE A 110 10.13 15.05 16.74
N TYR A 111 10.56 16.13 17.37
CA TYR A 111 11.84 16.21 18.04
C TYR A 111 11.90 15.40 19.34
N GLU A 112 10.80 15.37 20.11
CA GLU A 112 10.70 14.58 21.34
C GLU A 112 10.47 13.08 21.09
N GLY A 113 10.43 12.65 19.84
CA GLY A 113 10.18 11.25 19.49
C GLY A 113 8.75 10.79 19.79
N ARG A 114 7.78 11.72 19.94
CA ARG A 114 6.36 11.39 20.13
C ARG A 114 5.67 10.99 18.83
N VAL A 115 6.29 11.31 17.69
CA VAL A 115 5.82 10.94 16.36
C VAL A 115 6.52 9.66 15.93
N GLU A 116 5.74 8.63 15.65
CA GLU A 116 6.19 7.35 15.13
C GLU A 116 6.16 7.37 13.60
N LEU A 117 7.04 6.60 12.97
CA LEU A 117 6.81 6.20 11.59
C LEU A 117 5.80 5.06 11.59
N LYS A 118 4.70 5.25 10.87
CA LYS A 118 3.68 4.22 10.73
C LYS A 118 4.32 2.99 10.10
N GLU A 119 4.12 1.84 10.74
CA GLU A 119 4.74 0.59 10.29
C GLU A 119 4.41 0.28 8.83
N GLY A 120 5.44 -0.04 8.05
CA GLY A 120 5.30 -0.44 6.65
C GLY A 120 4.87 0.66 5.67
N LEU A 121 4.61 1.88 6.12
CA LEU A 121 4.24 2.99 5.26
C LEU A 121 5.22 4.15 5.43
N ARG A 122 5.55 4.83 4.33
CA ARG A 122 6.07 6.20 4.41
C ARG A 122 4.92 7.08 4.89
N ALA A 123 4.69 7.14 6.19
CA ALA A 123 3.69 7.96 6.85
C ALA A 123 4.09 8.18 8.31
N PHE A 124 3.83 9.38 8.82
CA PHE A 124 4.01 9.70 10.23
C PHE A 124 2.70 9.45 10.98
N TYR A 125 2.83 8.99 12.22
CA TYR A 125 1.74 8.68 13.13
C TYR A 125 2.02 9.31 14.50
N TRP A 126 1.04 9.99 15.07
CA TRP A 126 1.16 10.60 16.39
C TRP A 126 0.09 10.01 17.32
N PRO A 127 0.46 9.09 18.22
CA PRO A 127 -0.49 8.37 19.07
C PRO A 127 -1.38 9.26 19.95
N GLU A 128 -0.91 10.46 20.32
CA GLU A 128 -1.66 11.38 21.20
C GLU A 128 -2.88 12.01 20.50
N ILE A 129 -2.85 12.15 19.17
CA ILE A 129 -4.01 12.62 18.42
C ILE A 129 -4.95 11.44 18.20
N ARG A 130 -6.20 11.56 18.65
CA ARG A 130 -7.22 10.53 18.42
C ARG A 130 -7.90 10.69 17.06
N GLY A 131 -8.14 9.57 16.39
CA GLY A 131 -8.98 9.50 15.19
C GLY A 131 -8.24 9.79 13.87
N PRO A 132 -8.93 10.28 12.83
CA PRO A 132 -8.38 10.39 11.47
C PRO A 132 -7.30 11.47 11.30
N GLY A 133 -7.03 12.23 12.36
CA GLY A 133 -5.96 13.22 12.45
C GLY A 133 -4.62 12.65 12.91
N ALA A 134 -4.60 11.40 13.40
CA ALA A 134 -3.43 10.76 14.00
C ALA A 134 -2.33 10.39 12.99
N SER A 135 -2.61 10.45 11.69
CA SER A 135 -1.64 10.11 10.64
C SER A 135 -1.56 11.21 9.60
N LEU A 136 -0.34 11.57 9.20
CA LEU A 136 -0.11 12.56 8.15
C LEU A 136 -0.42 11.94 6.77
N PRO A 137 -1.37 12.51 6.01
CA PRO A 137 -1.85 11.95 4.76
C PRO A 137 -0.93 12.28 3.57
N MET A 138 0.28 11.71 3.56
CA MET A 138 1.28 11.98 2.51
C MET A 138 0.95 11.37 1.14
N GLU A 139 0.06 10.38 1.09
CA GLU A 139 -0.40 9.74 -0.16
C GLU A 139 -1.17 10.70 -1.07
N LEU A 140 -1.68 11.81 -0.52
CA LEU A 140 -2.45 12.80 -1.25
C LEU A 140 -1.57 13.89 -1.88
N LEU A 141 -0.27 13.92 -1.60
CA LEU A 141 0.67 14.88 -2.17
C LEU A 141 1.16 14.42 -3.56
N ASP A 142 1.52 15.39 -4.41
CA ASP A 142 2.23 15.06 -5.65
C ASP A 142 3.57 14.35 -5.32
N PRO A 143 4.08 13.42 -6.15
CA PRO A 143 5.28 12.65 -5.81
C PRO A 143 6.49 13.50 -5.44
N GLU A 144 6.75 14.59 -6.17
CA GLU A 144 7.86 15.52 -5.89
C GLU A 144 7.66 16.25 -4.55
N GLU A 145 6.46 16.81 -4.34
CA GLU A 145 6.07 17.48 -3.09
C GLU A 145 6.09 16.53 -1.89
N LYS A 146 5.74 15.26 -2.10
CA LYS A 146 5.76 14.20 -1.10
C LYS A 146 7.18 13.94 -0.62
N GLU A 147 8.14 13.78 -1.54
CA GLU A 147 9.54 13.54 -1.17
C GLU A 147 10.15 14.74 -0.45
N GLU A 148 9.86 15.96 -0.91
CA GLU A 148 10.30 17.18 -0.23
C GLU A 148 9.71 17.29 1.19
N PHE A 149 8.39 17.08 1.32
CA PHE A 149 7.70 17.12 2.61
C PHE A 149 8.20 16.02 3.55
N TYR A 150 8.42 14.81 3.02
CA TYR A 150 8.97 13.69 3.78
C TYR A 150 10.38 14.00 4.28
N ALA A 151 11.26 14.51 3.40
CA ALA A 151 12.61 14.91 3.77
C ALA A 151 12.62 16.00 4.86
N LEU A 152 11.71 16.98 4.77
CA LEU A 152 11.54 18.00 5.78
C LEU A 152 11.11 17.41 7.14
N CYS A 153 10.11 16.53 7.15
CA CYS A 153 9.68 15.85 8.36
C CYS A 153 10.79 14.99 8.94
N ARG A 154 11.52 14.24 8.09
CA ARG A 154 12.62 13.36 8.47
C ARG A 154 13.77 14.14 9.13
N LYS A 155 14.08 15.34 8.64
CA LYS A 155 15.10 16.23 9.23
C LYS A 155 14.76 16.64 10.67
N MET A 156 13.48 16.81 10.97
CA MET A 156 13.01 17.21 12.30
C MET A 156 12.67 16.02 13.21
N TRP A 157 12.56 14.81 12.62
CA TRP A 157 12.13 13.61 13.29
C TRP A 157 13.27 12.95 14.05
N VAL A 158 13.04 12.69 15.33
CA VAL A 158 13.88 11.84 16.16
C VAL A 158 13.13 10.53 16.36
N ALA A 159 13.83 9.42 16.15
CA ALA A 159 13.22 8.11 16.36
C ALA A 159 12.80 7.96 17.83
N PRO A 160 11.58 7.45 18.11
CA PRO A 160 11.21 7.09 19.47
C PRO A 160 12.23 6.09 20.05
N PRO A 161 12.45 6.09 21.37
CA PRO A 161 13.35 5.14 22.00
C PRO A 161 12.89 3.71 21.65
N PRO A 162 13.81 2.82 21.28
CA PRO A 162 13.45 1.48 20.85
C PRO A 162 12.80 0.70 22.01
N GLU A 163 11.72 -0.02 21.71
CA GLU A 163 11.06 -0.91 22.66
C GLU A 163 12.06 -1.95 23.21
N ALA A 164 11.92 -2.29 24.50
CA ALA A 164 12.72 -3.34 25.11
C ALA A 164 12.39 -4.68 24.46
N LEU A 165 13.42 -5.46 24.13
CA LEU A 165 13.21 -6.77 23.50
C LEU A 165 12.69 -7.76 24.54
N PRO A 166 11.55 -8.43 24.29
CA PRO A 166 11.07 -9.47 25.18
C PRO A 166 12.01 -10.69 25.11
N SER A 167 12.00 -11.51 26.15
CA SER A 167 12.73 -12.79 26.17
C SER A 167 12.16 -13.82 25.19
N ASN A 168 10.88 -13.70 24.88
CA ASN A 168 10.12 -14.61 24.05
C ASN A 168 9.05 -13.83 23.29
N LEU A 169 8.90 -14.14 22.01
CA LEU A 169 7.88 -13.64 21.12
C LEU A 169 6.83 -14.72 20.87
N VAL A 170 5.60 -14.45 21.27
CA VAL A 170 4.45 -15.28 20.91
C VAL A 170 3.65 -14.52 19.88
N LEU A 171 3.60 -15.06 18.66
CA LEU A 171 2.97 -14.41 17.51
C LEU A 171 1.93 -15.35 16.92
N SER A 172 0.75 -14.82 16.59
CA SER A 172 -0.18 -15.53 15.70
C SER A 172 0.13 -15.06 14.28
N VAL A 173 0.51 -15.95 13.35
CA VAL A 173 0.99 -15.57 12.00
C VAL A 173 0.43 -16.49 10.91
N SER A 174 0.80 -16.21 9.65
CA SER A 174 0.51 -17.10 8.51
C SER A 174 1.69 -18.05 8.28
N VAL A 175 1.41 -19.35 8.20
CA VAL A 175 2.39 -20.40 7.93
C VAL A 175 1.97 -21.17 6.68
N ASN A 176 2.83 -21.25 5.66
CA ASN A 176 2.50 -21.84 4.36
C ASN A 176 1.23 -21.25 3.72
N GLY A 177 0.99 -19.95 3.95
CA GLY A 177 -0.23 -19.25 3.51
C GLY A 177 -1.49 -19.56 4.34
N LEU A 178 -1.43 -20.49 5.29
CA LEU A 178 -2.52 -20.80 6.22
C LEU A 178 -2.44 -19.89 7.45
N ARG A 179 -3.54 -19.21 7.75
CA ARG A 179 -3.61 -18.18 8.80
C ARG A 179 -3.86 -18.77 10.19
N GLY A 180 -3.47 -18.01 11.22
CA GLY A 180 -3.87 -18.25 12.61
C GLY A 180 -3.06 -19.35 13.29
N ARG A 181 -1.86 -19.67 12.78
CA ARG A 181 -0.95 -20.59 13.42
C ARG A 181 -0.10 -19.82 14.42
N SER A 182 -0.03 -20.33 15.65
CA SER A 182 0.87 -19.78 16.67
C SER A 182 2.30 -20.14 16.31
N VAL A 183 3.17 -19.13 16.35
CA VAL A 183 4.61 -19.25 16.24
C VAL A 183 5.21 -18.66 17.50
N PHE A 184 5.93 -19.50 18.23
CA PHE A 184 6.67 -19.12 19.43
C PHE A 184 8.13 -19.01 19.03
N ILE A 185 8.73 -17.85 19.28
CA ILE A 185 10.12 -17.55 18.96
C ILE A 185 10.79 -17.15 20.27
N ASP A 186 11.80 -17.88 20.67
CA ASP A 186 12.55 -17.64 21.91
C ASP A 186 14.05 -17.81 21.63
N ARG A 187 14.89 -17.70 22.67
CA ARG A 187 16.35 -17.78 22.50
C ARG A 187 16.81 -19.15 21.97
N ASP A 188 16.04 -20.20 22.21
CA ASP A 188 16.41 -21.57 21.86
C ASP A 188 16.01 -21.92 20.42
N GLY A 189 14.99 -21.25 19.88
CA GLY A 189 14.63 -21.36 18.47
C GLY A 189 13.20 -20.94 18.14
N ILE A 190 12.61 -21.65 17.18
CA ILE A 190 11.29 -21.36 16.62
C ILE A 190 10.40 -22.58 16.76
N ARG A 191 9.21 -22.42 17.32
CA ARG A 191 8.21 -23.48 17.46
C ARG A 191 6.93 -23.10 16.73
N ILE A 192 6.51 -23.96 15.81
CA ILE A 192 5.35 -23.73 14.94
C ILE A 192 4.26 -24.73 15.26
N GLY A 193 3.07 -24.25 15.64
CA GLY A 193 1.90 -25.09 15.89
C GLY A 193 1.31 -24.91 17.29
N SER A 194 0.46 -25.84 17.68
CA SER A 194 -0.09 -25.95 19.04
C SER A 194 0.82 -26.83 19.89
N ASP A 195 0.86 -26.64 21.21
CA ASP A 195 1.73 -27.38 22.15
C ASP A 195 1.83 -28.89 21.92
N LYS A 196 0.74 -29.56 21.51
CA LYS A 196 0.70 -31.02 21.26
C LYS A 196 1.31 -31.48 19.94
N HIS A 197 1.43 -30.58 18.96
CA HIS A 197 1.89 -30.86 17.59
C HIS A 197 2.80 -29.75 17.07
N ALA A 198 3.61 -29.19 17.97
CA ALA A 198 4.57 -28.15 17.61
C ALA A 198 5.77 -28.77 16.90
N THR A 199 6.14 -28.21 15.76
CA THR A 199 7.41 -28.51 15.11
C THR A 199 8.43 -27.50 15.61
N ASN A 200 9.55 -27.98 16.14
CA ASN A 200 10.63 -27.14 16.66
C ASN A 200 11.73 -27.02 15.60
N PHE A 201 12.30 -25.83 15.48
CA PHE A 201 13.42 -25.50 14.62
C PHE A 201 14.46 -24.76 15.46
N GLU A 202 15.72 -25.13 15.28
CA GLU A 202 16.84 -24.36 15.80
C GLU A 202 17.12 -23.14 14.92
N TRP A 203 17.89 -22.17 15.42
CA TRP A 203 18.32 -21.04 14.60
C TRP A 203 19.19 -21.45 13.41
N SER A 204 19.91 -22.57 13.54
CA SER A 204 20.68 -23.21 12.48
C SER A 204 19.80 -23.67 11.31
N ASP A 205 18.54 -24.06 11.57
CA ASP A 205 17.57 -24.54 10.58
C ASP A 205 17.00 -23.42 9.71
N VAL A 206 17.15 -22.15 10.09
CA VAL A 206 16.69 -21.02 9.29
C VAL A 206 17.34 -21.08 7.92
N LEU A 207 16.54 -21.14 6.86
CA LEU A 207 17.04 -21.18 5.49
C LEU A 207 17.25 -19.77 4.95
N LYS A 208 16.24 -18.91 5.14
CA LYS A 208 16.28 -17.52 4.68
C LYS A 208 15.36 -16.64 5.50
N TRP A 209 15.81 -15.43 5.81
CA TRP A 209 15.03 -14.36 6.39
C TRP A 209 14.94 -13.21 5.41
N THR A 210 13.78 -13.01 4.79
CA THR A 210 13.56 -11.93 3.83
C THR A 210 12.80 -10.81 4.52
N VAL A 211 13.41 -9.62 4.63
CA VAL A 211 12.82 -8.43 5.26
C VAL A 211 12.55 -7.38 4.21
N VAL A 212 11.29 -7.01 4.02
CA VAL A 212 10.88 -5.99 3.07
C VAL A 212 10.57 -4.71 3.83
N ARG A 213 11.42 -3.71 3.69
CA ARG A 213 11.32 -2.43 4.39
C ARG A 213 10.83 -1.32 3.45
N PRO A 214 10.06 -0.32 3.94
CA PRO A 214 9.73 0.84 3.12
C PRO A 214 10.98 1.58 2.63
N GLU A 215 11.98 1.71 3.51
CA GLU A 215 13.29 2.29 3.28
C GLU A 215 14.34 1.39 3.97
N ARG A 216 15.54 1.32 3.41
CA ARG A 216 16.60 0.42 3.90
C ARG A 216 17.06 0.71 5.33
N ASP A 217 17.07 1.98 5.73
CA ASP A 217 17.51 2.46 7.06
C ASP A 217 16.45 2.25 8.16
N ARG A 218 15.24 1.82 7.81
CA ARG A 218 14.19 1.55 8.81
C ARG A 218 14.48 0.28 9.57
N ILE A 219 14.17 0.30 10.86
CA ILE A 219 14.29 -0.86 11.75
C ILE A 219 13.07 -1.78 11.58
N ASP A 220 11.90 -1.22 11.28
CA ASP A 220 10.68 -1.98 11.05
C ASP A 220 10.53 -2.42 9.59
N PHE A 221 9.62 -3.36 9.35
CA PHE A 221 9.36 -3.91 8.03
C PHE A 221 7.88 -3.80 7.64
N TYR A 222 7.65 -3.73 6.33
CA TYR A 222 6.33 -3.80 5.71
C TYR A 222 5.82 -5.24 5.62
N GLU A 223 6.70 -6.12 5.17
CA GLU A 223 6.48 -7.56 5.02
C GLU A 223 7.79 -8.26 5.35
N ALA A 224 7.70 -9.44 5.94
CA ALA A 224 8.85 -10.29 6.09
C ALA A 224 8.46 -11.75 6.00
N THR A 225 9.40 -12.59 5.59
CA THR A 225 9.19 -14.03 5.42
C THR A 225 10.38 -14.77 5.99
N LEU A 226 10.09 -15.71 6.89
CA LEU A 226 11.06 -16.61 7.47
C LEU A 226 10.86 -18.00 6.88
N ASP A 227 11.81 -18.43 6.07
CA ASP A 227 11.79 -19.73 5.40
C ASP A 227 12.57 -20.75 6.24
N LEU A 228 11.91 -21.88 6.49
CA LEU A 228 12.34 -23.01 7.30
C LEU A 228 12.14 -24.31 6.49
N PRO A 229 12.76 -25.44 6.89
CA PRO A 229 12.59 -26.72 6.19
C PRO A 229 11.12 -27.16 6.17
N GLY A 230 10.45 -27.02 5.02
CA GLY A 230 9.03 -27.37 4.83
C GLY A 230 8.01 -26.32 5.31
N TYR A 231 8.47 -25.15 5.79
CA TYR A 231 7.60 -24.09 6.29
C TYR A 231 8.05 -22.71 5.82
N SER A 232 7.10 -21.84 5.51
CA SER A 232 7.33 -20.42 5.25
C SER A 232 6.41 -19.60 6.15
N VAL A 233 7.02 -18.87 7.08
CA VAL A 233 6.33 -18.04 8.08
C VAL A 233 6.27 -16.60 7.57
N GLY A 234 5.07 -16.17 7.19
CA GLY A 234 4.82 -14.84 6.64
C GLY A 234 4.37 -13.86 7.71
N PHE A 235 5.12 -12.76 7.84
CA PHE A 235 4.81 -11.58 8.63
C PHE A 235 4.32 -10.48 7.70
N SER A 236 3.01 -10.23 7.65
CA SER A 236 2.45 -9.09 6.90
C SER A 236 1.42 -8.34 7.73
N ARG A 237 1.66 -7.05 8.00
CA ARG A 237 0.68 -6.22 8.72
C ARG A 237 -0.40 -5.65 7.79
N HIS A 238 -0.07 -5.48 6.51
CA HIS A 238 -0.94 -4.90 5.50
C HIS A 238 -1.31 -5.92 4.41
N ARG A 239 -2.46 -6.59 4.60
CA ARG A 239 -3.27 -7.01 3.44
C ARG A 239 -4.35 -5.94 3.27
N GLU A 240 -4.54 -5.43 2.05
CA GLU A 240 -5.46 -4.33 1.66
C GLU A 240 -6.92 -4.47 2.15
N SER A 241 -7.29 -5.62 2.71
CA SER A 241 -8.55 -5.82 3.40
C SER A 241 -8.48 -5.22 4.81
N LYS A 242 -9.19 -4.11 5.03
CA LYS A 242 -9.33 -3.35 6.29
C LYS A 242 -9.65 -4.16 7.56
N ASN A 243 -9.89 -5.47 7.49
CA ASN A 243 -10.42 -6.27 8.60
C ASN A 243 -9.54 -7.42 9.11
N ARG A 244 -8.33 -7.69 8.59
CA ARG A 244 -7.51 -8.78 9.15
C ARG A 244 -6.01 -8.46 9.15
N LYS A 245 -5.48 -8.14 10.33
CA LYS A 245 -4.04 -8.26 10.61
C LYS A 245 -3.64 -9.72 10.36
N VAL A 246 -2.54 -9.95 9.65
CA VAL A 246 -2.01 -11.32 9.48
C VAL A 246 -1.16 -11.73 10.68
N TRP A 247 -0.73 -10.76 11.50
CA TRP A 247 -0.15 -11.05 12.81
C TRP A 247 -0.74 -10.27 13.98
N GLU A 248 -0.71 -10.89 15.15
CA GLU A 248 -0.98 -10.28 16.46
C GLU A 248 0.19 -10.55 17.41
N GLY A 249 0.54 -9.58 18.26
CA GLY A 249 1.68 -9.66 19.18
C GLY A 249 2.56 -8.41 19.11
N ALA A 250 3.88 -8.63 19.13
CA ALA A 250 4.88 -7.56 19.12
C ALA A 250 4.86 -6.69 17.84
N SER A 251 5.43 -5.49 17.94
CA SER A 251 5.59 -4.54 16.83
C SER A 251 6.56 -5.09 15.78
N ALA A 252 6.45 -4.64 14.52
CA ALA A 252 7.36 -5.06 13.45
C ALA A 252 8.83 -4.76 13.80
N ALA A 253 9.08 -3.63 14.45
CA ALA A 253 10.42 -3.24 14.91
C ALA A 253 11.00 -4.22 15.95
N VAL A 254 10.18 -4.66 16.91
CA VAL A 254 10.61 -5.65 17.91
C VAL A 254 10.87 -7.01 17.28
N VAL A 255 9.99 -7.45 16.37
CA VAL A 255 10.17 -8.72 15.65
C VAL A 255 11.45 -8.71 14.80
N ALA A 256 11.68 -7.65 14.02
CA ALA A 256 12.90 -7.52 13.22
C ALA A 256 14.15 -7.58 14.08
N ARG A 257 14.22 -6.72 15.12
CA ARG A 257 15.38 -6.68 16.01
C ARG A 257 15.62 -8.00 16.73
N PHE A 258 14.55 -8.68 17.16
CA PHE A 258 14.68 -9.99 17.81
C PHE A 258 15.26 -11.02 16.84
N LEU A 259 14.76 -11.07 15.60
CA LEU A 259 15.24 -12.02 14.59
C LEU A 259 16.67 -11.69 14.11
N GLU A 260 16.99 -10.42 13.93
CA GLU A 260 18.33 -9.94 13.57
C GLU A 260 19.39 -10.28 14.63
N GLN A 261 19.00 -10.49 15.89
CA GLN A 261 19.92 -10.94 16.94
C GLN A 261 20.30 -12.42 16.85
N HIS A 262 19.48 -13.24 16.18
CA HIS A 262 19.64 -14.70 16.19
C HIS A 262 19.92 -15.28 14.80
N ILE A 263 19.49 -14.60 13.73
CA ILE A 263 19.69 -15.04 12.35
C ILE A 263 20.94 -14.36 11.80
N PRO A 264 21.93 -15.12 11.27
CA PRO A 264 23.14 -14.53 10.72
C PRO A 264 22.85 -13.69 9.46
N GLU A 265 23.73 -12.73 9.19
CA GLU A 265 23.58 -11.80 8.07
C GLU A 265 23.55 -12.52 6.71
N GLU A 266 24.30 -13.62 6.54
CA GLU A 266 24.33 -14.36 5.26
C GLU A 266 22.98 -15.01 4.92
N LYS A 267 22.13 -15.25 5.92
CA LYS A 267 20.78 -15.80 5.74
C LYS A 267 19.73 -14.69 5.63
N THR A 268 20.12 -13.42 5.72
CA THR A 268 19.22 -12.28 5.79
C THR A 268 19.24 -11.49 4.49
N LEU A 269 18.11 -11.45 3.78
CA LEU A 269 17.89 -10.60 2.62
C LEU A 269 17.05 -9.38 3.00
N VAL A 270 17.66 -8.20 2.99
CA VAL A 270 16.96 -6.93 3.20
C VAL A 270 16.60 -6.29 1.85
N VAL A 271 15.30 -6.16 1.60
CA VAL A 271 14.72 -5.57 0.39
C VAL A 271 14.09 -4.23 0.72
N SER A 272 14.43 -3.17 0.00
CA SER A 272 13.79 -1.87 0.12
C SER A 272 12.69 -1.71 -0.92
N LEU A 273 11.50 -1.25 -0.51
CA LEU A 273 10.42 -0.89 -1.45
C LEU A 273 10.73 0.37 -2.26
N THR A 274 11.71 1.15 -1.81
CA THR A 274 12.08 2.43 -2.41
C THR A 274 13.58 2.53 -2.62
N GLY A 275 13.97 3.31 -3.62
CA GLY A 275 15.36 3.42 -4.03
C GLY A 275 15.77 2.30 -5.00
N ARG A 276 17.03 2.37 -5.42
CA ARG A 276 17.62 1.42 -6.37
C ARG A 276 18.04 0.15 -5.60
N PRO A 277 17.74 -1.06 -6.12
CA PRO A 277 18.26 -2.29 -5.56
C PRO A 277 19.79 -2.29 -5.51
N GLN A 278 20.35 -2.90 -4.47
CA GLN A 278 21.80 -3.01 -4.26
C GLN A 278 22.35 -4.41 -4.53
N SER A 279 21.50 -5.44 -4.60
CA SER A 279 21.94 -6.81 -4.85
C SER A 279 21.09 -7.48 -5.93
N LEU A 280 21.67 -8.50 -6.58
CA LEU A 280 20.96 -9.33 -7.55
C LEU A 280 19.75 -10.01 -6.92
N GLU A 281 19.86 -10.49 -5.69
CA GLU A 281 18.75 -11.11 -4.96
C GLU A 281 17.58 -10.15 -4.73
N GLU A 282 17.87 -8.89 -4.41
CA GLU A 282 16.84 -7.85 -4.26
C GLU A 282 16.13 -7.59 -5.59
N VAL A 283 16.88 -7.53 -6.70
CA VAL A 283 16.30 -7.39 -8.04
C VAL A 283 15.41 -8.59 -8.39
N GLU A 284 15.87 -9.81 -8.15
CA GLU A 284 15.10 -11.04 -8.39
C GLU A 284 13.82 -11.08 -7.55
N TYR A 285 13.89 -10.64 -6.30
CA TYR A 285 12.72 -10.47 -5.45
C TYR A 285 11.71 -9.50 -6.09
N HIS A 286 12.14 -8.31 -6.52
CA HIS A 286 11.25 -7.33 -7.17
C HIS A 286 10.64 -7.86 -8.47
N LEU A 287 11.43 -8.52 -9.32
CA LEU A 287 10.95 -9.13 -10.56
C LEU A 287 9.89 -10.21 -10.28
N THR A 288 10.14 -11.09 -9.31
CA THR A 288 9.20 -12.14 -8.91
C THR A 288 7.88 -11.55 -8.40
N ARG A 289 7.97 -10.48 -7.60
CA ARG A 289 6.80 -9.75 -7.12
C ARG A 289 6.00 -9.12 -8.26
N ILE A 290 6.65 -8.41 -9.18
CA ILE A 290 6.00 -7.80 -10.34
C ILE A 290 5.33 -8.86 -11.22
N GLN A 291 5.98 -10.00 -11.44
CA GLN A 291 5.40 -11.11 -12.18
C GLN A 291 4.14 -11.66 -11.52
N ARG A 292 4.13 -11.80 -10.18
CA ARG A 292 2.96 -12.22 -9.42
C ARG A 292 1.82 -11.22 -9.53
N GLU A 293 2.09 -9.93 -9.33
CA GLU A 293 1.09 -8.85 -9.47
C GLU A 293 0.53 -8.79 -10.91
N THR A 294 1.40 -8.92 -11.91
CA THR A 294 1.03 -8.94 -13.33
C THR A 294 0.16 -10.15 -13.67
N ARG A 295 0.45 -11.32 -13.10
CA ARG A 295 -0.35 -12.54 -13.29
C ARG A 295 -1.76 -12.34 -12.74
N VAL A 296 -1.90 -11.83 -11.52
CA VAL A 296 -3.22 -11.56 -10.91
C VAL A 296 -4.03 -10.58 -11.75
N LEU A 297 -3.42 -9.49 -12.22
CA LEU A 297 -4.10 -8.51 -13.09
C LEU A 297 -4.48 -9.12 -14.45
N ARG A 298 -3.61 -9.93 -15.05
CA ARG A 298 -3.90 -10.62 -16.31
C ARG A 298 -5.05 -11.61 -16.15
N ASP A 299 -5.05 -12.40 -15.09
CA ASP A 299 -6.10 -13.38 -14.82
C ASP A 299 -7.43 -12.67 -14.54
N ALA A 300 -7.42 -11.51 -13.88
CA ALA A 300 -8.59 -10.64 -13.73
C ALA A 300 -9.10 -10.08 -15.07
N CYS A 301 -8.21 -9.66 -15.98
CA CYS A 301 -8.58 -9.25 -17.34
C CYS A 301 -9.23 -10.41 -18.13
N LEU A 302 -8.65 -11.61 -18.05
CA LEU A 302 -9.19 -12.80 -18.71
C LEU A 302 -10.57 -13.14 -18.16
N LEU A 303 -10.74 -13.15 -16.83
CA LEU A 303 -12.03 -13.36 -16.19
C LEU A 303 -13.07 -12.31 -16.65
N ALA A 304 -12.69 -11.03 -16.67
CA ALA A 304 -13.58 -9.98 -17.17
C ALA A 304 -13.99 -10.22 -18.63
N ALA A 305 -13.03 -10.56 -19.51
CA ALA A 305 -13.30 -10.91 -20.90
C ALA A 305 -14.25 -12.12 -21.04
N THR A 306 -14.07 -13.17 -20.23
CA THR A 306 -14.97 -14.32 -20.20
C THR A 306 -16.37 -13.94 -19.74
N VAL A 307 -16.50 -13.10 -18.70
CA VAL A 307 -17.80 -12.59 -18.24
C VAL A 307 -18.51 -11.78 -19.32
N ILE A 308 -17.77 -10.93 -20.03
CA ILE A 308 -18.31 -10.16 -21.16
C ILE A 308 -18.81 -11.10 -22.26
N ALA A 309 -18.02 -12.08 -22.65
CA ALA A 309 -18.40 -13.06 -23.67
C ALA A 309 -19.66 -13.85 -23.26
N MET A 310 -19.73 -14.31 -22.00
CA MET A 310 -20.92 -15.00 -21.49
C MET A 310 -22.16 -14.10 -21.49
N CYS A 311 -22.02 -12.82 -21.17
CA CYS A 311 -23.12 -11.86 -21.22
C CYS A 311 -23.65 -11.67 -22.65
N PHE A 312 -22.79 -11.67 -23.66
CA PHE A 312 -23.20 -11.62 -25.07
C PHE A 312 -23.79 -12.94 -25.57
N LEU A 313 -23.26 -14.08 -25.13
CA LEU A 313 -23.76 -15.41 -25.50
C LEU A 313 -25.12 -15.74 -24.88
N ALA A 314 -25.46 -15.18 -23.71
CA ALA A 314 -26.79 -15.27 -23.10
C ALA A 314 -27.85 -14.39 -23.81
N GLY A 315 -27.64 -14.12 -25.10
CA GLY A 315 -28.12 -12.99 -25.93
C GLY A 315 -29.63 -12.80 -26.11
N ASP A 316 -30.47 -13.62 -25.49
CA ASP A 316 -31.92 -13.48 -25.60
C ASP A 316 -32.48 -12.41 -24.63
N ARG A 317 -31.67 -11.93 -23.69
CA ARG A 317 -32.09 -10.94 -22.70
C ARG A 317 -31.36 -9.60 -22.91
N PRO A 318 -32.07 -8.49 -23.18
CA PRO A 318 -31.45 -7.17 -23.33
C PRO A 318 -30.66 -6.72 -22.09
N GLN A 319 -30.98 -7.27 -20.92
CA GLN A 319 -30.21 -7.09 -19.68
C GLN A 319 -28.78 -7.63 -19.80
N ALA A 320 -28.60 -8.79 -20.43
CA ALA A 320 -27.29 -9.44 -20.56
C ALA A 320 -26.36 -8.62 -21.46
N ALA A 321 -26.86 -8.10 -22.59
CA ALA A 321 -26.11 -7.18 -23.45
C ALA A 321 -25.67 -5.90 -22.70
N ALA A 322 -26.55 -5.31 -21.88
CA ALA A 322 -26.22 -4.13 -21.07
C ALA A 322 -25.12 -4.43 -20.04
N PHE A 323 -25.16 -5.58 -19.36
CA PHE A 323 -24.10 -6.02 -18.46
C PHE A 323 -22.78 -6.29 -19.19
N GLY A 324 -22.84 -6.88 -20.40
CA GLY A 324 -21.68 -7.11 -21.24
C GLY A 324 -20.95 -5.81 -21.61
N VAL A 325 -21.70 -4.76 -21.99
CA VAL A 325 -21.12 -3.43 -22.28
C VAL A 325 -20.48 -2.81 -21.04
N LEU A 326 -21.16 -2.85 -19.87
CA LEU A 326 -20.60 -2.32 -18.63
C LEU A 326 -19.32 -3.05 -18.21
N ALA A 327 -19.29 -4.38 -18.33
CA ALA A 327 -18.09 -5.16 -18.04
C ALA A 327 -16.96 -4.87 -19.03
N ALA A 328 -17.27 -4.65 -20.32
CA ALA A 328 -16.28 -4.29 -21.34
C ALA A 328 -15.57 -2.95 -21.05
N MET A 329 -16.26 -2.01 -20.41
CA MET A 329 -15.67 -0.74 -20.01
C MET A 329 -14.61 -0.87 -18.91
N CYS A 330 -14.62 -1.96 -18.13
CA CYS A 330 -13.63 -2.21 -17.08
C CYS A 330 -12.29 -2.73 -17.64
N VAL A 331 -12.31 -3.39 -18.80
CA VAL A 331 -11.11 -4.04 -19.39
C VAL A 331 -10.00 -3.04 -19.75
N PRO A 332 -10.27 -1.90 -20.42
CA PRO A 332 -9.24 -0.89 -20.66
C PRO A 332 -8.61 -0.36 -19.35
N GLY A 333 -9.40 -0.21 -18.28
CA GLY A 333 -8.91 0.23 -16.98
C GLY A 333 -7.90 -0.76 -16.40
N LEU A 334 -8.21 -2.06 -16.41
CA LEU A 334 -7.30 -3.11 -15.98
C LEU A 334 -6.04 -3.19 -16.86
N TRP A 335 -6.19 -3.01 -18.18
CA TRP A 335 -5.05 -2.98 -19.10
C TRP A 335 -4.12 -1.79 -18.84
N LEU A 336 -4.67 -0.61 -18.56
CA LEU A 336 -3.89 0.57 -18.19
C LEU A 336 -3.11 0.35 -16.89
N MET A 337 -3.62 -0.43 -15.95
CA MET A 337 -2.91 -0.81 -14.72
C MET A 337 -1.71 -1.75 -14.96
N LEU A 338 -1.68 -2.49 -16.08
CA LEU A 338 -0.54 -3.33 -16.45
C LEU A 338 0.66 -2.53 -16.97
N ARG A 339 0.42 -1.35 -17.55
CA ARG A 339 1.49 -0.56 -18.20
C ARG A 339 2.60 -0.13 -17.21
N PRO A 340 2.30 0.42 -16.01
CA PRO A 340 3.33 0.74 -15.03
C PRO A 340 4.14 -0.48 -14.58
N GLN A 341 3.51 -1.65 -14.47
CA GLN A 341 4.18 -2.90 -14.05
C GLN A 341 5.21 -3.36 -15.08
N ARG A 342 4.87 -3.29 -16.38
CA ARG A 342 5.83 -3.59 -17.47
C ARG A 342 7.00 -2.63 -17.49
N GLN A 343 6.75 -1.35 -17.22
CA GLN A 343 7.78 -0.33 -17.21
C GLN A 343 8.77 -0.56 -16.05
N LYS A 344 8.25 -0.85 -14.84
CA LYS A 344 9.07 -1.28 -13.70
C LYS A 344 9.85 -2.56 -13.99
N GLN A 345 9.22 -3.55 -14.62
CA GLN A 345 9.89 -4.79 -14.97
C GLN A 345 11.10 -4.55 -15.90
N ALA A 346 10.94 -3.70 -16.91
CA ALA A 346 12.04 -3.33 -17.81
C ALA A 346 13.17 -2.59 -17.07
N GLU A 347 12.82 -1.69 -16.15
CA GLU A 347 13.79 -0.98 -15.30
C GLU A 347 14.60 -1.95 -14.42
N TYR A 348 13.94 -2.89 -13.74
CA TYR A 348 14.63 -3.89 -12.90
C TYR A 348 15.48 -4.86 -13.73
N LEU A 349 15.07 -5.21 -14.95
CA LEU A 349 15.90 -6.01 -15.86
C LEU A 349 17.17 -5.25 -16.25
N ALA A 350 17.07 -3.96 -16.59
CA ALA A 350 18.25 -3.14 -16.88
C ALA A 350 19.20 -3.03 -15.67
N ILE A 351 18.65 -2.90 -14.45
CA ILE A 351 19.45 -2.88 -13.21
C ILE A 351 20.14 -4.24 -12.99
N ARG A 352 19.45 -5.35 -13.24
CA ARG A 352 20.03 -6.70 -13.17
C ARG A 352 21.22 -6.84 -14.10
N ASP A 353 21.05 -6.46 -15.36
CA ASP A 353 22.07 -6.57 -16.39
C ASP A 353 23.29 -5.71 -16.03
N GLN A 354 23.07 -4.52 -15.46
CA GLN A 354 24.15 -3.69 -14.93
C GLN A 354 24.89 -4.35 -13.76
N LEU A 355 24.18 -4.87 -12.75
CA LEU A 355 24.82 -5.53 -11.60
C LEU A 355 25.60 -6.79 -12.01
N LEU A 356 25.13 -7.53 -13.03
CA LEU A 356 25.86 -8.67 -13.58
C LEU A 356 27.13 -8.22 -14.33
N ALA A 357 27.06 -7.13 -15.08
CA ALA A 357 28.24 -6.56 -15.76
C ALA A 357 29.28 -6.06 -14.74
N ASP A 358 28.85 -5.40 -13.67
CA ASP A 358 29.72 -4.90 -12.61
C ASP A 358 30.41 -6.07 -11.88
N ALA A 359 29.68 -7.14 -11.53
CA ALA A 359 30.24 -8.34 -10.90
C ALA A 359 31.22 -9.11 -11.81
N GLY A 360 31.03 -9.08 -13.13
CA GLY A 360 31.95 -9.71 -14.09
C GLY A 360 33.29 -8.96 -14.22
N ASN A 361 33.30 -7.65 -14.01
CA ASN A 361 34.51 -6.81 -14.07
C ASN A 361 35.33 -6.85 -12.77
N GLU A 362 34.73 -7.26 -11.65
CA GLU A 362 35.40 -7.37 -10.35
C GLU A 362 36.20 -8.67 -10.17
N ILE A 363 36.17 -9.60 -11.14
CA ILE A 363 37.08 -10.76 -11.14
C ILE A 363 38.50 -10.20 -11.36
N PRO A 364 39.35 -10.12 -10.32
CA PRO A 364 40.70 -9.66 -10.51
C PRO A 364 41.37 -10.71 -11.41
N GLU A 365 42.07 -10.28 -12.45
CA GLU A 365 43.11 -11.10 -13.07
C GLU A 365 44.12 -11.42 -11.95
N GLN A 366 43.88 -12.50 -11.20
CA GLN A 366 44.86 -13.08 -10.30
C GLN A 366 45.94 -13.70 -11.18
N GLN A 367 46.94 -12.86 -11.49
CA GLN A 367 48.29 -13.27 -11.85
C GLN A 367 49.03 -13.84 -10.64
#